data_AF-A0A380HQH4-F1
#
_entry.id   AF-A0A380HQH4-F1
#
_cell.length_a   1.000
_cell.length_b   1.000
_cell.length_c   1.000
_cell.angle_alpha   90.00
_cell.angle_beta   90.00
_cell.angle_gamma   90.00
#
_symmetry.space_group_name_H-M   'P 1'
#
loop_
_entity.id
_entity.type
_entity.pdbx_description
1 polymer ?
#
loop_
_entity_poly.entity_id
_entity_poly.type
_entity_poly.pdbx_seq_one_letter_code
_entity_poly.pdbx_strand_id
1 'polypeptide(L)'
;MFTFITFDIYLKRKIIIESKKLEDFTITKVFVTGATELIGTKLTQRLLQEGYEVAGFTTSQQGKAKLVDAGVEAYIGDILKYDTVEAAISDYKPDIIMNEITDLKM
;
A
#
# COMPACT_ATOMS: atom_id res chain seq x y z
N MET A 1 -7.55 6.38 -34.24
CA MET A 1 -6.90 7.26 -33.23
C MET A 1 -6.98 6.51 -31.89
N PHE A 2 -6.34 5.34 -31.80
CA PHE A 2 -5.09 5.06 -31.05
C PHE A 2 -5.23 5.50 -29.57
N THR A 3 -5.37 4.62 -28.55
CA THR A 3 -4.34 3.67 -28.07
C THR A 3 -4.97 2.58 -27.17
N PHE A 4 -5.45 1.47 -27.74
CA PHE A 4 -5.80 0.24 -26.98
C PHE A 4 -4.98 -0.98 -27.42
N ILE A 5 -4.03 -0.77 -28.34
CA ILE A 5 -3.29 -1.86 -29.02
C ILE A 5 -2.09 -2.36 -28.20
N THR A 6 -1.65 -1.64 -27.17
CA THR A 6 -0.49 -2.04 -26.36
C THR A 6 -0.78 -3.11 -25.31
N PHE A 7 -2.04 -3.31 -24.88
CA PHE A 7 -2.37 -4.36 -23.90
C PHE A 7 -2.51 -5.76 -24.53
N ASP A 8 -2.85 -5.82 -25.83
CA ASP A 8 -3.04 -7.10 -26.56
C ASP A 8 -1.73 -7.84 -26.83
N ILE A 9 -0.61 -7.11 -26.94
CA ILE A 9 0.67 -7.67 -27.41
C ILE A 9 1.36 -8.55 -26.35
N TYR A 10 1.17 -8.31 -25.04
CA TYR A 10 1.92 -9.03 -24.00
C TYR A 10 1.37 -10.42 -23.66
N LEU A 11 0.13 -10.74 -24.01
CA LEU A 11 -0.53 -11.98 -23.56
C LEU A 11 -0.58 -13.12 -24.58
N LYS A 12 -0.04 -12.94 -25.80
CA LYS A 12 -0.16 -13.96 -26.88
C LYS A 12 0.84 -15.12 -26.82
N ARG A 13 1.72 -15.19 -25.81
CA ARG A 13 2.73 -16.27 -25.73
C ARG A 13 2.91 -16.83 -24.33
N LYS A 14 1.86 -17.41 -23.74
CA LYS A 14 1.95 -18.63 -22.93
C LYS A 14 0.56 -19.09 -22.47
N ILE A 15 0.16 -20.28 -22.95
CA ILE A 15 -0.62 -21.28 -22.19
C ILE A 15 -2.11 -20.94 -22.10
N ILE A 16 -3.00 -21.50 -22.93
CA ILE A 16 -3.74 -22.74 -22.62
C ILE A 16 -3.80 -23.01 -21.11
N ILE A 17 -4.45 -22.13 -20.34
CA ILE A 17 -4.92 -22.51 -19.01
C ILE A 17 -6.37 -22.96 -19.21
N GLU A 18 -6.60 -24.24 -18.93
CA GLU A 18 -7.92 -24.84 -18.79
C GLU A 18 -8.83 -23.93 -17.94
N SER A 19 -10.13 -24.13 -18.03
CA SER A 19 -11.21 -23.51 -17.25
C SER A 19 -11.13 -23.76 -15.72
N LYS A 20 -9.93 -23.76 -15.14
CA LYS A 20 -9.69 -23.74 -13.72
C LYS A 20 -9.69 -22.27 -13.28
N LYS A 21 -10.90 -21.82 -12.90
CA LYS A 21 -11.22 -20.69 -12.02
C LYS A 21 -10.18 -19.55 -12.08
N LEU A 22 -10.52 -18.46 -12.77
CA LEU A 22 -9.90 -17.16 -12.49
C LEU A 22 -10.07 -16.93 -10.98
N GLU A 23 -9.02 -17.19 -10.22
CA GLU A 23 -8.97 -16.78 -8.82
C GLU A 23 -9.08 -15.26 -8.85
N ASP A 24 -10.03 -14.70 -8.09
CA ASP A 24 -10.26 -13.27 -8.01
C ASP A 24 -8.92 -12.59 -7.73
N PHE A 25 -8.38 -11.87 -8.72
CA PHE A 25 -7.14 -11.12 -8.55
C PHE A 25 -7.46 -9.93 -7.64
N THR A 26 -7.41 -10.18 -6.34
CA THR A 26 -7.66 -9.17 -5.31
C THR A 26 -6.41 -8.31 -5.22
N ILE A 27 -6.59 -6.98 -5.30
CA ILE A 27 -5.48 -6.04 -5.11
C ILE A 27 -5.05 -6.12 -3.65
N THR A 28 -3.79 -6.49 -3.41
CA THR A 28 -3.24 -6.61 -2.07
C THR A 28 -3.10 -5.23 -1.42
N LYS A 29 -3.69 -5.08 -0.24
CA LYS A 29 -3.66 -3.85 0.58
C LYS A 29 -2.51 -3.91 1.59
N VAL A 30 -1.58 -2.95 1.51
CA VAL A 30 -0.42 -2.85 2.40
C VAL A 30 -0.57 -1.66 3.33
N PHE A 31 -0.38 -1.88 4.62
CA PHE A 31 -0.33 -0.83 5.64
C PHE A 31 1.12 -0.65 6.12
N VAL A 32 1.68 0.55 5.95
CA VAL A 32 3.07 0.87 6.27
C VAL A 32 3.12 1.80 7.48
N THR A 33 3.80 1.39 8.55
CA THR A 33 4.15 2.28 9.67
C THR A 33 5.54 2.90 9.42
N GLY A 34 5.81 4.07 9.98
CA GLY A 34 7.05 4.81 9.63
C GLY A 34 7.04 5.30 8.17
N ALA A 35 5.86 5.39 7.54
CA ALA A 35 5.68 5.66 6.12
C ALA A 35 6.23 7.02 5.66
N THR A 36 6.42 7.95 6.59
CA THR A 36 6.92 9.31 6.33
C THR A 36 8.41 9.50 6.59
N GLU A 37 9.12 8.42 6.94
CA GLU A 37 10.56 8.42 7.23
C GLU A 37 11.38 8.02 5.98
N LEU A 38 12.71 7.95 6.13
CA LEU A 38 13.64 7.74 5.02
C LEU A 38 13.35 6.47 4.21
N ILE A 39 13.14 5.34 4.90
CA ILE A 39 12.86 4.04 4.27
C ILE A 39 11.39 3.97 3.86
N GLY A 40 10.47 4.29 4.79
CA GLY A 40 9.04 4.22 4.56
C GLY A 40 8.56 5.04 3.35
N THR A 41 9.15 6.22 3.11
CA THR A 41 8.79 7.06 1.95
C THR A 41 9.13 6.37 0.63
N LYS A 42 10.28 5.69 0.55
CA LYS A 42 10.68 4.96 -0.66
C LYS A 42 9.88 3.67 -0.83
N LEU A 43 9.60 2.97 0.28
CA LEU A 43 8.81 1.76 0.29
C LEU A 43 7.39 2.01 -0.21
N THR A 44 6.69 3.00 0.34
CA THR A 44 5.32 3.35 -0.07
C THR A 44 5.23 3.71 -1.55
N GLN A 45 6.17 4.51 -2.06
CA GLN A 45 6.25 4.84 -3.50
C GLN A 45 6.47 3.60 -4.36
N ARG A 46 7.35 2.68 -3.94
CA ARG A 46 7.62 1.46 -4.69
C ARG A 46 6.40 0.54 -4.73
N LEU A 47 5.70 0.39 -3.60
CA LEU A 47 4.48 -0.40 -3.51
C LEU A 47 3.38 0.16 -4.43
N LEU A 48 3.17 1.47 -4.45
CA LEU A 48 2.23 2.09 -5.39
C LEU A 48 2.61 1.81 -6.85
N GLN A 49 3.90 1.93 -7.20
CA GLN A 49 4.39 1.63 -8.56
C GLN A 49 4.21 0.16 -8.97
N GLU A 50 4.23 -0.76 -8.01
CA GLU A 50 4.00 -2.19 -8.23
C GLU A 50 2.51 -2.57 -8.26
N GLY A 51 1.60 -1.60 -8.03
CA GLY A 51 0.16 -1.80 -8.13
C GLY A 51 -0.53 -2.24 -6.84
N TYR A 52 0.15 -2.13 -5.69
CA TYR A 52 -0.48 -2.34 -4.39
C TYR A 52 -1.36 -1.15 -4.00
N GLU A 53 -2.43 -1.40 -3.25
CA GLU A 53 -3.11 -0.35 -2.48
C GLU A 53 -2.31 -0.10 -1.20
N VAL A 54 -2.00 1.16 -0.90
CA VAL A 54 -1.10 1.50 0.21
C VAL A 54 -1.75 2.51 1.14
N ALA A 55 -1.78 2.17 2.43
CA ALA A 55 -2.01 3.11 3.52
C ALA A 55 -0.72 3.35 4.32
N GLY A 56 -0.52 4.59 4.73
CA GLY A 56 0.60 5.02 5.57
C GLY A 56 0.12 5.50 6.93
N PHE A 57 0.85 5.12 7.98
CA PHE A 57 0.62 5.57 9.35
C PHE A 57 1.68 6.57 9.79
N THR A 58 1.24 7.67 10.39
CA THR A 58 2.12 8.77 10.82
C THR A 58 1.61 9.44 12.08
N THR A 59 2.51 10.08 12.84
CA THR A 59 2.18 10.73 14.11
C THR A 59 1.81 12.21 13.98
N SER A 60 1.86 12.76 12.77
CA SER A 60 1.72 14.21 12.55
C SER A 60 0.84 14.58 11.36
N GLN A 61 0.19 15.74 11.44
CA GLN A 61 -0.57 16.32 10.32
C GLN A 61 0.33 16.59 9.10
N GLN A 62 1.59 17.00 9.33
CA GLN A 62 2.56 17.19 8.26
C GLN A 62 2.87 15.86 7.55
N GLY A 63 3.05 14.79 8.31
CA GLY A 63 3.22 13.45 7.76
C GLY A 63 2.01 13.02 6.94
N LYS A 64 0.80 13.30 7.43
CA LYS A 64 -0.45 13.01 6.69
C LYS A 64 -0.46 13.72 5.35
N ALA A 65 -0.14 15.01 5.32
CA ALA A 65 -0.05 15.77 4.07
C ALA A 65 0.95 15.13 3.09
N LYS A 66 2.15 14.76 3.56
CA LYS A 66 3.15 14.07 2.72
C LYS A 66 2.65 12.76 2.11
N LEU A 67 1.89 11.97 2.87
CA LEU A 67 1.30 10.71 2.39
C LEU A 67 0.23 10.98 1.33
N VAL A 68 -0.67 11.93 1.59
CA VAL A 68 -1.72 12.30 0.64
C VAL A 68 -1.12 12.84 -0.66
N ASP A 69 -0.13 13.73 -0.57
CA ASP A 69 0.60 14.27 -1.74
C ASP A 69 1.31 13.17 -2.54
N ALA A 70 1.68 12.07 -1.87
CA ALA A 70 2.29 10.89 -2.45
C ALA A 70 1.29 9.88 -3.06
N GLY A 71 -0.02 10.14 -2.97
CA GLY A 71 -1.08 9.21 -3.41
C GLY A 71 -1.32 8.04 -2.45
N VAL A 72 -0.86 8.16 -1.20
CA VAL A 72 -1.00 7.14 -0.15
C VAL A 72 -2.18 7.51 0.77
N GLU A 73 -3.04 6.54 1.07
CA GLU A 73 -4.10 6.73 2.07
C GLU A 73 -3.47 6.94 3.46
N ALA A 74 -3.91 7.96 4.20
CA ALA A 74 -3.14 8.43 5.35
C ALA A 74 -3.92 8.35 6.67
N TYR A 75 -3.35 7.60 7.61
CA TYR A 75 -3.84 7.44 8.97
C TYR A 75 -2.92 8.16 9.96
N ILE A 76 -3.50 8.96 10.86
CA ILE A 76 -2.76 9.59 11.96
C ILE A 76 -3.00 8.80 13.23
N GLY A 77 -1.93 8.45 13.93
CA GLY A 77 -2.00 7.84 15.25
C GLY A 77 -0.62 7.62 15.86
N ASP A 78 -0.60 6.91 16.97
CA ASP A 78 0.61 6.60 17.72
C ASP A 78 0.74 5.08 17.85
N ILE A 79 1.83 4.52 17.33
CA ILE A 79 2.03 3.07 17.28
C ILE A 79 2.08 2.43 18.68
N LEU A 80 2.38 3.21 19.72
CA LEU A 80 2.38 2.77 21.11
C LEU A 80 0.98 2.79 21.74
N LYS A 81 -0.02 3.39 21.08
CA LYS A 81 -1.41 3.46 21.55
C LYS A 81 -2.28 2.49 20.78
N TYR A 82 -2.61 1.38 21.44
CA TYR A 82 -3.43 0.30 20.90
C TYR A 82 -4.66 0.80 20.14
N ASP A 83 -5.48 1.67 20.74
CA ASP A 83 -6.72 2.14 20.13
C ASP A 83 -6.51 2.85 18.79
N THR A 84 -5.38 3.55 18.62
CA THR A 84 -5.09 4.27 17.36
C THR A 84 -4.63 3.32 16.26
N VAL A 85 -3.94 2.23 16.63
CA VAL A 85 -3.51 1.19 15.72
C VAL A 85 -4.70 0.31 15.32
N GLU A 86 -5.52 -0.07 16.29
CA GLU A 86 -6.75 -0.85 16.08
C GLU A 86 -7.68 -0.10 15.13
N ALA A 87 -7.96 1.18 15.39
CA ALA A 87 -8.84 1.97 14.54
C ALA A 87 -8.34 2.04 13.08
N ALA A 88 -7.03 2.26 12.88
CA ALA A 88 -6.44 2.36 11.53
C ALA A 88 -6.48 1.02 10.78
N ILE A 89 -6.14 -0.09 11.45
CA ILE A 89 -6.16 -1.43 10.86
C ILE A 89 -7.60 -1.88 10.57
N SER A 90 -8.53 -1.63 11.48
CA SER A 90 -9.94 -2.01 11.35
C SER A 90 -10.65 -1.24 10.22
N ASP A 91 -10.29 0.03 10.02
CA ASP A 91 -10.79 0.84 8.90
C ASP A 91 -10.18 0.39 7.56
N TYR A 92 -8.85 0.31 7.50
CA TYR A 92 -8.16 0.02 6.23
C TYR A 92 -8.26 -1.44 5.78
N LYS A 93 -8.28 -2.38 6.74
CA LYS A 93 -8.28 -3.84 6.52
C LYS A 93 -7.14 -4.32 5.62
N PRO A 94 -5.87 -4.13 6.03
CA PRO A 94 -4.73 -4.57 5.24
C PRO A 94 -4.60 -6.09 5.18
N ASP A 95 -4.10 -6.58 4.04
CA ASP A 95 -3.61 -7.95 3.89
C ASP A 95 -2.21 -8.10 4.47
N ILE A 96 -1.40 -7.04 4.38
CA ILE A 96 -0.01 -6.99 4.83
C ILE A 96 0.24 -5.75 5.66
N ILE A 97 0.94 -5.91 6.79
CA ILE A 97 1.46 -4.81 7.61
C ILE A 97 2.99 -4.82 7.52
N MET A 98 3.58 -3.71 7.10
CA MET A 98 5.03 -3.51 7.07
C MET A 98 5.42 -2.46 8.12
N ASN A 99 6.30 -2.83 9.05
CA ASN A 99 6.73 -1.95 10.13
C ASN A 99 8.15 -1.43 9.90
N GLU A 100 8.27 -0.15 9.52
CA GLU A 100 9.55 0.51 9.26
C GLU A 100 9.98 1.47 10.38
N ILE A 101 9.36 1.38 11.57
CA ILE A 101 9.74 2.21 12.71
C ILE A 101 10.96 1.58 13.40
N THR A 102 12.05 2.34 13.48
CA THR A 102 13.35 1.86 14.00
C THR A 102 13.79 2.50 15.31
N ASP A 103 13.24 3.66 15.68
CA ASP A 103 13.49 4.32 16.97
C ASP A 103 12.17 4.47 17.75
N LEU A 104 11.74 3.38 18.37
CA LEU A 104 10.65 3.42 19.35
C LEU A 104 11.23 3.87 20.69
N LYS A 105 11.14 5.16 20.97
CA LYS A 105 11.44 5.68 22.31
C LYS A 105 10.34 5.21 23.25
N MET A 106 10.69 4.29 24.14
CA MET A 106 9.87 3.87 25.28
C MET A 106 9.94 4.88 26.41
#